data_AF-A0A2K6RVB7-F1
#
_entry.id   AF-A0A2K6RVB7-F1
#
_cell.length_a   1.000
_cell.length_b   1.000
_cell.length_c   1.000
_cell.angle_alpha   90.00
_cell.angle_beta   90.00
_cell.angle_gamma   90.00
#
_symmetry.space_group_name_H-M   'P 1'
#
loop_
_entity.id
_entity.type
_entity.pdbx_description
1 polymer ?
#
loop_
_entity_poly.entity_id
_entity_poly.type
_entity_poly.pdbx_seq_one_letter_code
_entity_poly.pdbx_strand_id
1 'polypeptide(L)'
;MEETQEKSNLELLRISQLLIQSWLEPVQFFSSVFTNNLVHGTSDSDVHDLLKNLEEGIETLMGRLDDGSPRTGQIFKQTYSKFDTNSHDDDALLKNYGLLHCFRKDMDMVETFLRMVQCRSVEGSCGF
;
A
#
# COMPACT_ATOMS: atom_id res chain seq x y z
N MET A 1 11.15 -5.60 -13.43
CA MET A 1 12.13 -5.91 -12.37
C MET A 1 13.37 -5.04 -12.53
N GLU A 2 13.93 -4.90 -13.75
CA GLU A 2 15.03 -3.95 -14.05
C GLU A 2 14.73 -2.48 -13.70
N GLU A 3 13.60 -1.91 -14.11
CA GLU A 3 13.24 -0.50 -13.79
C GLU A 3 13.12 -0.20 -12.28
N THR A 4 12.91 -1.22 -11.45
CA THR A 4 12.79 -1.03 -9.99
C THR A 4 14.16 -1.00 -9.32
N GLN A 5 15.17 -1.60 -9.95
CA GLN A 5 16.52 -1.64 -9.43
C GLN A 5 17.19 -0.25 -9.51
N GLU A 6 16.82 0.57 -10.48
CA GLU A 6 17.36 1.94 -10.66
C GLU A 6 16.80 2.97 -9.67
N LYS A 7 15.65 2.71 -9.02
CA LYS A 7 15.05 3.66 -8.08
C LYS A 7 15.83 3.74 -6.77
N SER A 8 15.99 4.94 -6.24
CA SER A 8 16.60 5.18 -4.92
C SER A 8 15.74 4.61 -3.78
N ASN A 9 16.35 4.38 -2.61
CA ASN A 9 15.60 3.91 -1.43
C ASN A 9 14.49 4.89 -1.03
N LEU A 10 14.74 6.20 -1.14
CA LEU A 10 13.76 7.23 -0.83
C LEU A 10 12.58 7.20 -1.80
N GLU A 11 12.82 6.99 -3.10
CA GLU A 11 11.75 6.84 -4.09
C GLU A 11 10.91 5.58 -3.84
N LEU A 12 11.54 4.46 -3.51
CA LEU A 12 10.83 3.21 -3.17
C LEU A 12 9.93 3.40 -1.94
N LEU A 13 10.43 4.06 -0.89
CA LEU A 13 9.65 4.41 0.30
C LEU A 13 8.50 5.37 -0.03
N ARG A 14 8.76 6.39 -0.86
CA ARG A 14 7.74 7.36 -1.26
C ARG A 14 6.62 6.71 -2.07
N ILE A 15 6.94 5.81 -3.00
CA ILE A 15 5.92 5.08 -3.75
C ILE A 15 5.11 4.17 -2.82
N SER A 16 5.78 3.49 -1.89
CA SER A 16 5.11 2.63 -0.89
C SER A 16 4.13 3.41 -0.03
N GLN A 17 4.54 4.58 0.47
CA GLN A 17 3.69 5.50 1.23
C GLN A 17 2.45 5.92 0.42
N LEU A 18 2.63 6.27 -0.86
CA LEU A 18 1.52 6.70 -1.72
C LEU A 18 0.51 5.57 -1.98
N LEU A 19 0.98 4.33 -2.18
CA LEU A 19 0.10 3.16 -2.31
C LEU A 19 -0.72 2.96 -1.03
N ILE A 20 -0.08 2.97 0.14
CA ILE A 20 -0.76 2.85 1.44
C ILE A 20 -1.80 3.96 1.60
N GLN A 21 -1.42 5.22 1.35
CA GLN A 21 -2.32 6.37 1.45
C GLN A 21 -3.53 6.30 0.51
N SER A 22 -3.38 5.67 -0.66
CA SER A 22 -4.49 5.47 -1.59
C SER A 22 -5.50 4.41 -1.10
N TRP A 23 -5.12 3.57 -0.15
CA TRP A 23 -5.93 2.48 0.40
C TRP A 23 -6.55 2.75 1.78
N LEU A 24 -6.10 3.79 2.49
CA LEU A 24 -6.61 4.12 3.82
C LEU A 24 -8.12 4.36 3.88
N GLU A 25 -8.70 4.99 2.87
CA GLU A 25 -10.16 5.23 2.82
C GLU A 25 -10.92 3.99 2.30
N PRO A 26 -10.54 3.35 1.18
CA PRO A 26 -11.27 2.18 0.67
C PRO A 26 -11.32 0.99 1.63
N VAL A 27 -10.25 0.75 2.41
CA VAL A 27 -10.16 -0.41 3.31
C VAL A 27 -11.19 -0.36 4.44
N GLN A 28 -11.65 0.84 4.82
CA GLN A 28 -12.67 1.03 5.86
C GLN A 28 -14.05 0.50 5.43
N PHE A 29 -14.24 0.23 4.15
CA PHE A 29 -15.50 -0.27 3.58
C PHE A 29 -15.41 -1.75 3.15
N PHE A 30 -14.32 -2.46 3.43
CA PHE A 30 -14.19 -3.84 2.99
C PHE A 30 -15.18 -4.78 3.71
N SER A 31 -15.36 -4.69 5.03
CA SER A 31 -16.32 -5.51 5.79
C SER A 31 -17.77 -5.24 5.38
N SER A 32 -18.12 -4.00 5.03
CA SER A 32 -19.47 -3.67 4.59
C SER A 32 -19.78 -4.24 3.21
N VAL A 33 -18.75 -4.37 2.37
CA VAL A 33 -18.83 -4.95 1.03
C VAL A 33 -18.81 -6.48 1.05
N PHE A 34 -18.05 -7.09 1.96
CA PHE A 34 -17.92 -8.53 2.10
C PHE A 34 -18.63 -9.02 3.37
N THR A 35 -19.96 -8.86 3.40
CA THR A 35 -20.88 -9.32 4.47
C THR A 35 -20.83 -10.83 4.77
N ASN A 36 -20.01 -11.59 4.04
CA ASN A 36 -19.81 -13.02 4.28
C ASN A 36 -18.61 -13.23 5.19
N ASN A 37 -18.90 -13.76 6.39
CA ASN A 37 -18.02 -14.29 7.44
C ASN A 37 -16.90 -15.28 7.01
N LEU A 38 -16.44 -15.29 5.75
CA LEU A 38 -15.34 -16.14 5.30
C LEU A 38 -13.95 -15.68 5.80
N VAL A 39 -13.81 -14.42 6.21
CA VAL A 39 -12.59 -13.90 6.85
C VAL A 39 -12.84 -13.75 8.35
N HIS A 40 -12.95 -14.89 9.04
CA HIS A 40 -13.00 -14.90 10.51
C HIS A 40 -11.60 -14.55 11.05
N GLY A 41 -11.44 -13.36 11.64
CA GLY A 41 -10.27 -13.05 12.48
C GLY A 41 -9.57 -11.70 12.30
N THR A 42 -9.93 -10.89 11.31
CA THR A 42 -9.40 -9.53 11.15
C THR A 42 -10.55 -8.56 10.90
N SER A 43 -10.80 -7.65 11.83
CA SER A 43 -11.76 -6.57 11.61
C SER A 43 -11.19 -5.54 10.64
N ASP A 44 -12.04 -4.79 9.94
CA ASP A 44 -11.59 -3.67 9.09
C ASP A 44 -10.77 -2.64 9.85
N SER A 45 -11.11 -2.43 11.14
CA SER A 45 -10.34 -1.58 12.05
C SER A 45 -8.90 -2.08 12.13
N ASP A 46 -8.69 -3.39 12.23
CA ASP A 46 -7.36 -3.97 12.35
C ASP A 46 -6.53 -3.72 11.08
N VAL A 47 -7.11 -3.84 9.89
CA VAL A 47 -6.38 -3.61 8.63
C VAL A 47 -6.08 -2.13 8.42
N HIS A 48 -7.06 -1.25 8.67
CA HIS A 48 -6.84 0.20 8.60
C HIS A 48 -5.72 0.65 9.55
N ASP A 49 -5.73 0.17 10.78
CA ASP A 49 -4.76 0.55 11.80
C ASP A 49 -3.36 -0.01 11.48
N LEU A 50 -3.28 -1.23 10.92
CA LEU A 50 -2.02 -1.78 10.39
C LEU A 50 -1.46 -0.93 9.26
N LEU A 51 -2.28 -0.48 8.31
CA LEU A 51 -1.84 0.41 7.23
C LEU A 51 -1.37 1.76 7.75
N LYS A 52 -2.05 2.31 8.77
CA LYS A 52 -1.64 3.56 9.44
C LYS A 52 -0.29 3.43 10.14
N ASN A 53 -0.10 2.36 10.90
CA ASN A 53 1.17 2.09 11.57
C ASN A 53 2.31 1.90 10.55
N LEU A 54 2.03 1.25 9.41
CA LEU A 54 3.01 1.09 8.34
C LEU A 54 3.35 2.42 7.66
N GLU A 55 2.36 3.28 7.40
CA GLU A 55 2.57 4.65 6.89
C GLU A 55 3.52 5.44 7.81
N GLU A 56 3.28 5.44 9.11
CA GLU A 56 4.11 6.14 10.11
C GLU A 56 5.55 5.59 10.15
N GLY A 57 5.70 4.26 10.07
CA GLY A 57 7.01 3.61 9.99
C GLY A 57 7.79 4.03 8.74
N ILE A 58 7.13 4.11 7.59
CA ILE A 58 7.74 4.56 6.33
C ILE A 58 8.13 6.03 6.41
N GLU A 59 7.26 6.90 6.93
CA GLU A 59 7.56 8.33 7.12
C GLU A 59 8.78 8.54 8.01
N THR A 60 8.89 7.75 9.09
CA THR A 60 10.04 7.76 9.98
C THR A 60 11.32 7.35 9.26
N LEU A 61 11.28 6.29 8.42
CA LEU A 61 12.44 5.84 7.64
C LEU A 61 12.85 6.88 6.61
N MET A 62 11.90 7.49 5.91
CA MET A 62 12.16 8.55 4.95
C MET A 62 12.85 9.75 5.61
N GLY A 63 12.39 10.18 6.78
CA GLY A 63 13.00 11.28 7.53
C GLY A 63 14.44 11.00 7.98
N ARG A 64 14.82 9.72 8.15
CA ARG A 64 16.19 9.31 8.48
C ARG A 64 17.11 9.21 7.26
N LEU A 65 16.53 8.96 6.08
CA LEU A 65 17.25 8.81 4.82
C LEU A 65 17.32 10.12 4.01
N ASP A 66 16.59 11.16 4.43
CA ASP A 66 16.59 12.47 3.78
C ASP A 66 17.94 13.16 3.99
N ASP A 67 18.77 13.20 2.96
CA ASP A 67 20.08 13.87 2.90
C ASP A 67 19.98 15.31 2.34
N GLY A 68 18.76 15.80 2.10
CA GLY A 68 18.51 17.10 1.46
C GLY A 68 18.43 17.05 -0.07
N SER A 69 18.40 15.86 -0.68
CA SER A 69 18.21 15.69 -2.12
C SER A 69 16.82 16.18 -2.59
N PRO A 70 16.71 16.87 -3.76
CA PRO A 70 15.45 17.39 -4.24
C PRO A 70 14.45 16.27 -4.52
N ARG A 71 13.27 16.36 -3.90
CA ARG A 71 12.16 15.41 -4.07
C ARG A 71 11.77 15.29 -5.54
N THR A 72 12.13 14.18 -6.16
CA THR A 72 11.78 13.90 -7.56
C THR A 72 10.29 13.60 -7.70
N GLY A 73 9.62 14.35 -8.58
CA GLY A 73 8.40 13.96 -9.26
C GLY A 73 7.08 14.12 -8.50
N GLN A 74 6.12 14.84 -9.11
CA GLN A 74 4.71 14.66 -8.79
C GLN A 74 4.29 13.25 -9.20
N ILE A 75 4.25 12.32 -8.25
CA ILE A 75 3.62 11.03 -8.46
C ILE A 75 2.12 11.26 -8.35
N PHE A 76 1.42 10.97 -9.45
CA PHE A 76 -0.01 11.15 -9.59
C PHE A 76 -0.74 10.27 -8.56
N LYS A 77 -1.35 10.90 -7.56
CA LYS A 77 -2.19 10.22 -6.57
C LYS A 77 -3.53 9.89 -7.24
N GLN A 78 -3.61 8.76 -7.94
CA GLN A 78 -4.91 8.16 -8.21
C GLN A 78 -5.44 7.63 -6.87
N THR A 79 -6.37 8.36 -6.27
CA THR A 79 -7.07 7.93 -5.06
C THR A 79 -8.20 6.98 -5.45
N TYR A 80 -8.27 5.83 -4.79
CA TYR A 80 -9.42 4.92 -4.86
C TYR A 80 -10.67 5.49 -4.17
N SER A 81 -10.59 6.70 -3.60
CA SER A 81 -11.65 7.43 -2.87
C SER A 81 -12.91 7.79 -3.67
N LYS A 82 -13.07 7.23 -4.88
CA LYS A 82 -14.22 7.45 -5.77
C LYS A 82 -14.97 6.15 -6.10
N PHE A 83 -14.62 5.03 -5.47
CA PHE A 83 -15.35 3.79 -5.65
C PHE A 83 -16.68 3.86 -4.90
N ASP A 84 -17.78 4.00 -5.64
CA ASP A 84 -19.13 3.95 -5.11
C ASP A 84 -19.51 2.47 -4.87
N THR A 85 -19.35 2.01 -3.63
CA THR A 85 -19.62 0.63 -3.21
C THR A 85 -21.11 0.32 -3.03
N ASN A 86 -21.99 1.32 -3.21
CA ASN A 86 -23.41 1.25 -2.83
C ASN A 86 -24.39 0.77 -3.91
N SER A 87 -23.94 0.40 -5.12
CA SER A 87 -24.85 -0.17 -6.12
C SER A 87 -25.12 -1.65 -5.80
N HIS A 88 -26.37 -2.04 -5.58
CA HIS A 88 -26.78 -3.43 -5.30
C HIS A 88 -26.98 -4.26 -6.59
N ASP A 89 -26.06 -4.15 -7.54
CA ASP A 89 -26.10 -4.81 -8.86
C ASP A 89 -24.98 -5.87 -8.99
N ASP A 90 -25.11 -6.87 -9.86
CA ASP A 90 -24.07 -7.89 -10.09
C ASP A 90 -22.74 -7.25 -10.53
N ASP A 91 -22.81 -6.11 -11.21
CA ASP A 91 -21.69 -5.24 -11.55
C ASP A 91 -20.89 -4.75 -10.31
N ALA A 92 -21.55 -4.62 -9.16
CA ALA A 92 -20.92 -4.17 -7.92
C ALA A 92 -20.06 -5.26 -7.31
N LEU A 93 -20.51 -6.52 -7.32
CA LEU A 93 -19.72 -7.63 -6.83
C LEU A 93 -18.41 -7.78 -7.61
N LEU A 94 -18.47 -7.63 -8.94
CA LEU A 94 -17.28 -7.68 -9.80
C LEU A 94 -16.34 -6.49 -9.55
N LYS A 95 -16.88 -5.28 -9.38
CA LYS A 95 -16.10 -4.08 -9.02
C LYS A 95 -15.42 -4.24 -7.66
N ASN A 96 -16.13 -4.78 -6.68
CA ASN A 96 -15.63 -5.04 -5.34
C ASN A 96 -14.51 -6.10 -5.35
N TYR A 97 -14.68 -7.18 -6.12
CA TYR A 97 -13.61 -8.17 -6.32
C TYR A 97 -12.38 -7.54 -7.03
N GLY A 98 -12.61 -6.71 -8.04
CA GLY A 98 -11.54 -5.96 -8.71
C GLY A 98 -10.77 -5.06 -7.73
N LEU A 99 -11.47 -4.40 -6.81
CA LEU A 99 -10.86 -3.57 -5.78
C LEU A 99 -9.99 -4.39 -4.82
N LEU A 100 -10.45 -5.55 -4.34
CA LEU A 100 -9.62 -6.46 -3.53
C LEU A 100 -8.40 -6.96 -4.29
N HIS A 101 -8.56 -7.30 -5.57
CA HIS A 101 -7.45 -7.72 -6.41
C HIS A 101 -6.38 -6.62 -6.52
N CYS A 102 -6.81 -5.37 -6.72
CA CYS A 102 -5.92 -4.22 -6.73
C CYS A 102 -5.27 -4.00 -5.36
N PHE A 103 -6.01 -4.11 -4.25
CA PHE A 103 -5.46 -3.98 -2.90
C PHE A 103 -4.34 -4.98 -2.66
N ARG A 104 -4.59 -6.26 -2.93
CA ARG A 104 -3.58 -7.31 -2.81
C ARG A 104 -2.34 -6.98 -3.67
N LYS A 105 -2.54 -6.62 -4.94
CA LYS A 105 -1.44 -6.33 -5.86
C LYS A 105 -0.60 -5.13 -5.40
N ASP A 106 -1.25 -4.09 -4.90
CA ASP A 106 -0.57 -2.89 -4.41
C ASP A 106 0.17 -3.19 -3.11
N MET A 107 -0.38 -4.02 -2.22
CA MET A 107 0.31 -4.46 -0.99
C MET A 107 1.50 -5.39 -1.29
N ASP A 108 1.39 -6.30 -2.27
CA ASP A 108 2.51 -7.13 -2.75
C ASP A 108 3.67 -6.22 -3.28
N MET A 109 3.31 -5.11 -3.93
CA MET A 109 4.27 -4.11 -4.40
C MET A 109 4.95 -3.37 -3.23
N VAL A 110 4.17 -2.93 -2.23
CA VAL A 110 4.68 -2.31 -1.00
C VAL A 110 5.67 -3.24 -0.31
N GLU A 111 5.31 -4.51 -0.08
CA GLU A 111 6.19 -5.49 0.55
C GLU A 111 7.51 -5.63 -0.23
N THR A 112 7.41 -5.77 -1.54
CA THR A 112 8.59 -5.91 -2.42
C THR A 112 9.52 -4.71 -2.30
N PHE A 113 8.97 -3.49 -2.30
CA PHE A 113 9.75 -2.25 -2.20
C PHE A 113 10.41 -2.09 -0.83
N LEU A 114 9.69 -2.37 0.26
CA LEU A 114 10.24 -2.34 1.61
C LEU A 114 11.36 -3.36 1.79
N ARG A 115 11.19 -4.57 1.26
CA ARG A 115 12.23 -5.61 1.26
C ARG A 115 13.48 -5.14 0.51
N MET A 116 13.33 -4.51 -0.66
CA MET A 116 14.48 -3.96 -1.40
C MET A 116 15.23 -2.88 -0.60
N VAL A 117 14.50 -1.96 0.04
CA VAL A 117 15.10 -0.93 0.91
C VAL A 117 15.86 -1.58 2.06
N GLN A 118 15.28 -2.59 2.71
CA GLN A 118 15.93 -3.35 3.78
C GLN A 118 17.23 -4.03 3.29
N CYS A 119 17.17 -4.79 2.19
CA CYS A 119 18.33 -5.50 1.63
C CYS A 119 19.48 -4.55 1.30
N ARG A 120 19.18 -3.33 0.83
CA ARG A 120 20.18 -2.32 0.46
C ARG A 120 20.75 -1.58 1.66
N SER A 121 20.01 -1.49 2.77
CA SER A 121 20.36 -0.65 3.92
C SER A 121 20.97 -1.44 5.08
N VAL A 122 20.74 -2.75 5.14
CA VAL A 122 21.19 -3.61 6.24
C VAL A 122 22.01 -4.77 5.69
N GLU A 123 23.31 -4.81 6.00
CA GLU A 123 24.20 -5.91 5.63
C GLU A 123 23.70 -7.24 6.20
N GLY A 124 23.66 -8.28 5.35
CA GLY A 124 23.20 -9.63 5.74
C GLY A 124 21.70 -9.79 5.94
N SER A 125 20.88 -8.75 5.71
CA SER A 125 19.42 -8.81 5.89
C SER A 125 18.69 -9.63 4.82
N CYS A 126 19.31 -9.82 3.66
CA CYS A 126 18.79 -10.62 2.58
C CYS A 126 19.82 -11.66 2.19
N GLY A 127 19.54 -12.93 2.51
CA GLY A 127 20.39 -14.06 2.16
C GLY A 127 20.46 -14.20 0.64
N PHE A 128 21.63 -13.91 0.08
CA PHE A 128 22.08 -14.36 -1.23
C PHE A 128 23.17 -15.41 -1.02
#